data_AF-A0A3D3EPV2-F1
#
_entry.id   AF-A0A3D3EPV2-F1
#
_cell.length_a   1.000
_cell.length_b   1.000
_cell.length_c   1.000
_cell.angle_alpha   90.00
_cell.angle_beta   90.00
_cell.angle_gamma   90.00
#
_symmetry.space_group_name_H-M   'P 1'
#
loop_
_entity.id
_entity.type
_entity.pdbx_description
1 polymer ?
#
loop_
_entity_poly.entity_id
_entity_poly.type
_entity_poly.pdbx_seq_one_letter_code
_entity_poly.pdbx_strand_id
1 'polypeptide(L)'
;MAKMMNIPILGLVENMSYYQCPDCGKQHSIFGESHIEKVAEQNDIPVYAKLPVDPKLSAACDKGMVELFEGDWIDKIADAMMKL
;
A
#
# COMPACT_ATOMS: atom_id res chain seq x y z
N MET A 1 18.33 -5.09 4.94
CA MET A 1 17.86 -6.13 5.87
C MET A 1 17.38 -7.37 5.11
N ALA A 2 16.24 -7.36 4.42
CA ALA A 2 15.73 -8.53 3.69
C ALA A 2 16.75 -9.16 2.71
N LYS A 3 17.41 -8.36 1.86
CA LYS A 3 18.50 -8.83 0.97
C LYS A 3 19.66 -9.49 1.73
N MET A 4 20.01 -8.98 2.92
CA MET A 4 21.10 -9.53 3.75
C MET A 4 20.72 -10.88 4.38
N MET A 5 19.42 -11.11 4.59
CA MET A 5 18.87 -12.35 5.11
C MET A 5 18.55 -13.37 4.01
N ASN A 6 18.86 -13.04 2.75
CA ASN A 6 18.56 -13.85 1.57
C ASN A 6 17.07 -14.23 1.44
N ILE A 7 16.17 -13.33 1.86
CA ILE A 7 14.72 -13.52 1.73
C ILE A 7 14.24 -12.84 0.44
N PRO A 8 13.49 -13.56 -0.43
CA PRO A 8 12.90 -12.97 -1.63
C PRO A 8 11.96 -11.81 -1.28
N ILE A 9 12.14 -10.68 -1.97
CA ILE A 9 11.23 -9.54 -1.83
C ILE A 9 10.21 -9.62 -2.95
N LEU A 10 8.94 -9.84 -2.60
CA LEU A 10 7.88 -10.06 -3.58
C LEU A 10 7.37 -8.76 -4.23
N GLY A 11 7.46 -7.65 -3.50
CA GLY A 11 7.02 -6.34 -3.95
C GLY A 11 7.01 -5.31 -2.82
N LEU A 12 6.59 -4.09 -3.17
CA LEU A 12 6.42 -2.97 -2.24
C LEU A 12 4.96 -2.53 -2.17
N VAL A 13 4.57 -2.11 -0.97
CA VAL A 13 3.30 -1.45 -0.68
C VAL A 13 3.61 -0.18 0.10
N GLU A 14 3.10 0.95 -0.37
CA GLU A 14 3.20 2.21 0.37
C GLU A 14 1.94 2.40 1.21
N ASN A 15 2.10 2.41 2.53
CA ASN A 15 1.00 2.74 3.44
C ASN A 15 0.85 4.26 3.58
N MET A 16 -0.38 4.76 3.72
CA MET A 16 -0.69 6.18 3.93
C MET A 16 -0.08 7.13 2.88
N SER A 17 -0.08 6.70 1.61
CA SER A 17 0.55 7.41 0.48
C SER A 17 -0.11 8.76 0.17
N TYR A 18 -1.43 8.85 0.36
CA TYR A 18 -2.19 10.08 0.15
C TYR A 18 -3.47 10.08 1.00
N TYR A 19 -4.11 11.24 1.13
CA TYR A 19 -5.47 11.37 1.62
C TYR A 19 -6.38 11.79 0.47
N GLN A 20 -7.48 11.06 0.24
CA GLN A 20 -8.48 11.44 -0.74
C GLN A 20 -9.57 12.29 -0.06
N CYS A 21 -9.65 13.57 -0.44
CA CYS A 21 -10.68 14.46 0.08
C CYS A 21 -12.08 13.97 -0.36
N PRO A 22 -13.00 13.67 0.57
CA PRO A 22 -14.33 13.17 0.22
C PRO A 22 -15.19 14.23 -0.47
N ASP A 23 -14.91 15.52 -0.24
CA ASP A 23 -15.74 16.61 -0.77
C ASP A 23 -15.38 16.99 -2.21
N CYS A 24 -14.10 16.89 -2.57
CA CYS A 24 -13.61 17.33 -3.88
C CYS A 24 -12.84 16.27 -4.69
N GLY A 25 -12.62 15.09 -4.12
CA GLY A 25 -11.92 13.97 -4.76
C GLY A 25 -10.41 14.18 -4.95
N LYS A 26 -9.85 15.35 -4.60
CA LYS A 26 -8.41 15.60 -4.71
C LYS A 26 -7.62 14.72 -3.76
N GLN A 27 -6.47 14.26 -4.24
CA GLN A 27 -5.49 13.55 -3.44
C GLN A 27 -4.49 14.53 -2.85
N HIS A 28 -4.21 14.37 -1.56
CA HIS A 28 -3.29 15.20 -0.81
C HIS A 28 -2.18 14.33 -0.23
N SER A 29 -0.93 14.64 -0.59
CA SER A 29 0.27 14.02 -0.05
C SER A 29 0.56 14.53 1.37
N ILE A 30 -0.26 14.16 2.35
CA ILE A 30 -0.23 14.76 3.71
C ILE A 30 1.10 14.52 4.45
N PHE A 31 1.80 13.45 4.11
CA PHE A 31 3.12 13.10 4.67
C PHE A 31 4.27 13.42 3.71
N GLY A 32 4.01 14.25 2.69
CA GLY A 32 4.95 14.56 1.63
C GLY A 32 4.80 13.64 0.41
N GLU A 33 5.48 13.98 -0.66
CA GLU A 33 5.40 13.24 -1.91
C GLU A 33 5.92 11.81 -1.77
N SER A 34 5.26 10.90 -2.48
CA SER A 34 5.66 9.49 -2.55
C SER A 34 7.01 9.35 -3.26
N HIS A 35 7.85 8.47 -2.75
CA HIS A 35 9.16 8.14 -3.36
C HIS A 35 9.29 6.65 -3.70
N ILE A 36 8.20 5.88 -3.57
CA ILE A 36 8.22 4.43 -3.71
C ILE A 36 8.65 3.98 -5.10
N GLU A 37 8.26 4.69 -6.16
CA GLU A 37 8.67 4.39 -7.55
C GLU A 37 10.19 4.41 -7.69
N LYS A 38 10.84 5.46 -7.18
CA LYS A 38 12.30 5.59 -7.25
C LYS A 38 12.99 4.46 -6.48
N VAL A 39 12.48 4.09 -5.32
CA VAL A 39 13.04 3.01 -4.50
C VAL A 39 12.84 1.65 -5.17
N ALA A 40 11.68 1.43 -5.78
CA ALA A 40 11.33 0.24 -6.54
C ALA A 40 12.26 0.04 -7.73
N GLU A 41 12.43 1.07 -8.57
CA GLU A 41 13.33 1.05 -9.73
C GLU A 41 14.78 0.77 -9.34
N GLN A 42 15.28 1.44 -8.29
CA GLN A 42 16.65 1.26 -7.81
C GLN A 42 16.95 -0.17 -7.33
N ASN A 43 15.93 -0.92 -6.96
CA ASN A 43 16.08 -2.25 -6.38
C ASN A 43 15.52 -3.38 -7.25
N ASP A 44 14.94 -3.05 -8.41
CA ASP A 44 14.22 -3.97 -9.29
C ASP A 44 13.11 -4.74 -8.55
N ILE A 45 12.26 -3.99 -7.82
CA ILE A 45 11.16 -4.55 -7.02
C ILE A 45 9.84 -3.95 -7.51
N PRO A 46 8.80 -4.75 -7.81
CA PRO A 46 7.51 -4.21 -8.24
C PRO A 46 6.79 -3.46 -7.11
N VAL A 47 6.10 -2.37 -7.46
CA VAL A 47 5.13 -1.71 -6.57
C VAL A 47 3.74 -2.24 -6.88
N TYR A 48 3.06 -2.78 -5.87
CA TYR A 48 1.71 -3.31 -6.08
C TYR A 48 0.60 -2.37 -5.62
N ALA A 49 0.85 -1.57 -4.58
CA ALA A 49 -0.21 -0.76 -3.98
C ALA A 49 0.33 0.52 -3.32
N LYS A 50 -0.51 1.56 -3.37
CA LYS A 50 -0.38 2.81 -2.61
C LYS A 50 -1.68 3.01 -1.84
N LEU A 51 -1.68 2.73 -0.55
CA LEU A 51 -2.88 2.79 0.27
C LEU A 51 -3.13 4.23 0.70
N PRO A 52 -4.37 4.72 0.61
CA PRO A 52 -4.73 6.01 1.16
C PRO A 52 -4.76 5.97 2.70
N VAL A 53 -4.78 7.15 3.30
CA VAL A 53 -5.25 7.36 4.66
C VAL A 53 -6.78 7.25 4.65
N ASP A 54 -7.29 6.10 5.11
CA ASP A 54 -8.72 5.85 5.26
C ASP A 54 -9.10 5.67 6.75
N PRO A 55 -9.81 6.63 7.35
CA PRO A 55 -10.30 6.52 8.72
C PRO A 55 -11.21 5.30 8.97
N LYS A 56 -11.91 4.80 7.94
CA LYS A 56 -12.75 3.60 8.06
C LYS A 56 -11.91 2.35 8.27
N LEU A 57 -10.78 2.24 7.55
CA LEU A 57 -9.85 1.14 7.70
C LEU A 57 -9.23 1.12 9.10
N SER A 58 -8.73 2.27 9.58
CA SER A 58 -8.17 2.36 10.93
C SER A 58 -9.22 2.02 12.00
N ALA A 59 -10.45 2.54 11.86
CA ALA A 59 -11.53 2.24 12.80
C ALA A 59 -11.95 0.76 12.78
N ALA A 60 -11.89 0.09 11.62
CA ALA A 60 -12.13 -1.35 11.52
C ALA A 60 -11.04 -2.15 12.23
N CYS A 61 -9.77 -1.78 12.05
CA CYS A 61 -8.62 -2.37 12.76
C CYS A 61 -8.77 -2.22 14.28
N ASP A 62 -9.08 -1.01 14.77
CA ASP A 62 -9.24 -0.73 16.21
C ASP A 62 -10.39 -1.53 16.84
N LYS A 63 -11.45 -1.79 16.06
CA LYS A 63 -12.59 -2.62 16.49
C LYS A 63 -12.34 -4.12 16.37
N GLY A 64 -11.20 -4.54 15.82
CA GLY A 64 -10.92 -5.95 15.51
C GLY A 64 -11.82 -6.52 14.40
N MET A 65 -12.33 -5.67 13.51
CA MET A 65 -13.26 -6.02 12.43
C MET A 65 -12.64 -5.82 11.04
N VAL A 66 -11.31 -5.82 10.92
CA VAL A 66 -10.62 -5.58 9.65
C VAL A 66 -10.98 -6.61 8.57
N GLU A 67 -11.35 -7.83 8.97
CA GLU A 67 -11.78 -8.90 8.05
C GLU A 67 -13.08 -8.56 7.29
N LEU A 68 -13.86 -7.60 7.79
CA LEU A 68 -15.09 -7.11 7.17
C LEU A 68 -14.86 -5.85 6.32
N PHE A 69 -13.63 -5.34 6.27
CA PHE A 69 -13.31 -4.16 5.51
C PHE A 69 -13.19 -4.50 4.01
N GLU A 70 -13.89 -3.75 3.17
CA GLU A 70 -13.83 -3.90 1.71
C GLU A 70 -12.93 -2.80 1.12
N GLY A 71 -11.91 -3.21 0.36
CA GLY A 71 -11.02 -2.33 -0.40
C GLY A 71 -10.32 -3.08 -1.51
N ASP A 72 -10.04 -2.40 -2.62
CA ASP A 72 -9.51 -2.95 -3.88
C ASP A 72 -8.01 -2.68 -4.09
N TRP A 73 -7.39 -1.88 -3.20
CA TRP A 73 -6.01 -1.43 -3.36
C TRP A 73 -4.98 -2.55 -3.45
N ILE A 74 -5.29 -3.72 -2.91
CA ILE A 74 -4.38 -4.86 -2.75
C ILE A 74 -4.68 -5.99 -3.75
N ASP A 75 -5.71 -5.90 -4.57
CA ASP A 75 -6.13 -6.98 -5.49
C ASP A 75 -4.98 -7.44 -6.41
N LYS A 76 -4.16 -6.49 -6.88
CA LYS A 76 -2.96 -6.79 -7.70
C LYS A 76 -1.93 -7.66 -6.98
N ILE A 77 -1.85 -7.61 -5.65
CA ILE A 77 -0.97 -8.47 -4.86
C ILE A 77 -1.47 -9.90 -4.93
N ALA A 78 -2.77 -10.12 -4.78
CA ALA A 78 -3.36 -11.46 -4.87
C ALA A 78 -3.06 -12.09 -6.23
N ASP A 79 -3.25 -11.34 -7.32
CA ASP A 79 -2.93 -11.78 -8.68
C ASP A 79 -1.45 -12.11 -8.89
N ALA A 80 -0.56 -11.32 -8.30
CA ALA A 80 0.87 -11.54 -8.38
C ALA A 80 1.29 -12.79 -7.58
N MET A 81 0.74 -12.98 -6.39
CA MET A 81 1.03 -14.12 -5.53
C MET A 81 0.54 -15.44 -6.12
N MET A 82 -0.56 -15.45 -6.88
CA MET A 82 -1.05 -16.66 -7.58
C MET A 82 -0.13 -17.15 -8.71
N LYS A 83 0.85 -16.34 -9.14
CA LYS A 83 1.80 -16.68 -10.22
C LYS A 83 3.15 -17.19 -9.70
N LEU A 84 3.35 -17.20 -8.39
CA LEU A 84 4.54 -17.73 -7.70
C LEU A 84 4.40 -19.22 -7.44
#